data_AF-A0A8C1QV38-F1
#
_entry.id   AF-A0A8C1QV38-F1
#
_cell.length_a   1.000
_cell.length_b   1.000
_cell.length_c   1.000
_cell.angle_alpha   90.00
_cell.angle_beta   90.00
_cell.angle_gamma   90.00
#
_symmetry.space_group_name_H-M   'P 1'
#
loop_
_entity.id
_entity.type
_entity.pdbx_description
1 polymer ?
#
loop_
_entity_poly.entity_id
_entity_poly.type
_entity_poly.pdbx_seq_one_letter_code
_entity_poly.pdbx_strand_id
1 'polypeptide(L)'
;MSHILFQVPTRFIDLEEANIVKYIADNRSSEAIKLQQPFKYFGRIYNQIFVNNNGFLTFTEPLSAYNPILDSARDIIAPLWTHLDNRRSGTISYREETSNAVLAQVTAAIKQYFPNIPFAATSAFVATWDSVPYYNGGGVVTFQVVLAYNVHRSFILINYGDVAETGQPWQAGYNTVDSASSFTIPAAHIPELLSSSNINVTACWSFHLTTK
;
A
#
# COMPACT_ATOMS: atom_id res chain seq x y z
N MET A 1 23.61 -11.39 -23.25
CA MET A 1 23.00 -11.04 -21.96
C MET A 1 21.77 -10.22 -22.24
N SER A 2 20.60 -10.85 -22.28
CA SER A 2 19.33 -10.16 -22.50
C SER A 2 18.86 -9.57 -21.17
N HIS A 3 18.93 -8.25 -21.03
CA HIS A 3 18.18 -7.54 -20.01
C HIS A 3 16.70 -7.71 -20.33
N ILE A 4 16.04 -8.64 -19.65
CA ILE A 4 14.57 -8.67 -19.61
C ILE A 4 14.19 -7.45 -18.78
N LEU A 5 13.79 -6.38 -19.47
CA LEU A 5 13.00 -5.32 -18.88
C LEU A 5 11.68 -5.98 -18.47
N PHE A 6 11.54 -6.32 -17.19
CA PHE A 6 10.23 -6.59 -16.63
C PHE A 6 9.46 -5.27 -16.74
N GLN A 7 8.58 -5.16 -17.73
CA GLN A 7 7.47 -4.21 -17.67
C GLN A 7 6.76 -4.53 -16.36
N VAL A 8 6.89 -3.66 -15.37
CA VAL A 8 6.21 -3.84 -14.10
C VAL A 8 4.72 -3.81 -14.42
N PRO A 9 3.96 -4.87 -14.15
CA PRO A 9 2.53 -4.86 -14.40
C PRO A 9 1.90 -3.70 -13.61
N THR A 10 0.86 -3.08 -14.15
CA THR A 10 0.09 -2.01 -13.47
C THR A 10 -0.47 -2.46 -12.11
N ARG A 11 -0.44 -3.78 -11.83
CA ARG A 11 -0.73 -4.41 -10.54
C ARG A 11 0.32 -5.48 -10.23
N PHE A 12 0.80 -5.50 -8.99
CA PHE A 12 1.82 -6.46 -8.57
C PHE A 12 1.23 -7.84 -8.23
N ILE A 13 0.03 -7.89 -7.66
CA ILE A 13 -0.77 -9.10 -7.46
C ILE A 13 -2.18 -8.87 -8.03
N ASP A 14 -2.60 -9.72 -8.97
CA ASP A 14 -3.99 -9.81 -9.36
C ASP A 14 -4.76 -10.66 -8.35
N LEU A 15 -5.83 -10.09 -7.79
CA LEU A 15 -6.66 -10.75 -6.78
C LEU A 15 -7.94 -11.28 -7.44
N GLU A 16 -7.94 -12.56 -7.81
CA GLU A 16 -9.20 -13.26 -8.09
C GLU A 16 -10.04 -13.32 -6.80
N GLU A 17 -11.32 -12.98 -6.86
CA GLU A 17 -12.27 -13.01 -5.72
C GLU A 17 -11.91 -12.06 -4.54
N ALA A 18 -11.31 -10.91 -4.81
CA ALA A 18 -11.02 -9.90 -3.79
C ALA A 18 -12.28 -9.40 -3.06
N ASN A 19 -12.16 -9.05 -1.79
CA ASN A 19 -13.22 -8.34 -1.08
C ASN A 19 -13.28 -6.90 -1.58
N ILE A 20 -14.43 -6.48 -2.07
CA ILE A 20 -14.68 -5.10 -2.45
C ILE A 20 -15.06 -4.32 -1.19
N VAL A 21 -14.38 -3.21 -0.92
CA VAL A 21 -14.82 -2.28 0.12
C VAL A 21 -16.17 -1.71 -0.35
N LYS A 22 -17.27 -1.98 0.36
CA LYS A 22 -18.61 -1.53 -0.06
C LYS A 22 -18.85 -0.11 0.45
N TYR A 23 -19.29 0.80 -0.43
CA TYR A 23 -19.33 2.23 -0.10
C TYR A 23 -20.73 2.73 0.21
N ILE A 24 -20.88 3.20 1.44
CA ILE A 24 -22.12 3.82 1.94
C ILE A 24 -21.93 5.35 2.05
N ALA A 25 -20.69 5.88 2.05
CA ALA A 25 -20.39 7.32 2.16
C ALA A 25 -18.93 7.68 1.76
N ASP A 26 -18.68 8.98 1.57
CA ASP A 26 -17.36 9.58 1.31
C ASP A 26 -16.44 9.59 2.54
N ASN A 27 -15.12 9.65 2.32
CA ASN A 27 -14.09 9.83 3.36
C ASN A 27 -14.16 8.81 4.50
N ARG A 28 -14.31 7.53 4.16
CA ARG A 28 -14.49 6.44 5.11
C ARG A 28 -13.49 5.31 4.92
N SER A 29 -13.19 4.65 6.02
CA SER A 29 -12.55 3.34 6.01
C SER A 29 -13.58 2.22 5.92
N SER A 30 -13.11 1.04 5.52
CA SER A 30 -13.81 -0.22 5.74
C SER A 30 -14.15 -0.43 7.22
N GLU A 31 -15.02 -1.40 7.51
CA GLU A 31 -15.05 -2.03 8.83
C GLU A 31 -13.69 -2.66 9.17
N ALA A 32 -13.48 -3.03 10.44
CA ALA A 32 -12.26 -3.69 10.87
C ALA A 32 -12.07 -5.03 10.14
N ILE A 33 -10.99 -5.14 9.37
CA ILE A 33 -10.62 -6.37 8.68
C ILE A 33 -9.72 -7.16 9.61
N LYS A 34 -10.21 -8.31 10.11
CA LYS A 34 -9.41 -9.19 10.96
C LYS A 34 -8.37 -9.91 10.11
N LEU A 35 -7.11 -9.83 10.53
CA LEU A 35 -6.00 -10.54 9.92
C LEU A 35 -5.95 -11.96 10.49
N GLN A 36 -5.76 -12.95 9.63
CA GLN A 36 -5.58 -14.36 9.98
C GLN A 36 -4.26 -14.58 10.70
N GLN A 37 -3.22 -13.83 10.29
CA GLN A 37 -1.94 -13.78 10.99
C GLN A 37 -1.66 -12.35 11.47
N PRO A 38 -1.16 -12.15 12.70
CA PRO A 38 -0.84 -10.82 13.19
C PRO A 38 0.26 -10.14 12.35
N PHE A 39 0.03 -8.89 11.95
CA PHE A 39 1.00 -8.07 11.26
C PHE A 39 1.88 -7.30 12.26
N LYS A 40 3.19 -7.40 12.12
CA LYS A 40 4.15 -6.63 12.94
C LYS A 40 4.50 -5.32 12.24
N TYR A 41 4.06 -4.19 12.79
CA TYR A 41 4.38 -2.86 12.31
C TYR A 41 5.33 -2.16 13.30
N PHE A 42 6.63 -2.11 12.95
CA PHE A 42 7.69 -1.54 13.80
C PHE A 42 7.64 -2.02 15.27
N GLY A 43 7.54 -3.34 15.45
CA GLY A 43 7.48 -3.99 16.78
C GLY A 43 6.09 -4.04 17.41
N ARG A 44 5.13 -3.24 16.94
CA ARG A 44 3.72 -3.31 17.36
C ARG A 44 3.00 -4.42 16.60
N ILE A 45 2.13 -5.16 17.29
CA ILE A 45 1.41 -6.29 16.71
C ILE A 45 -0.05 -5.88 16.49
N TYR A 46 -0.51 -6.03 15.25
CA TYR A 46 -1.87 -5.73 14.84
C TYR A 46 -2.58 -6.97 14.32
N ASN A 47 -3.80 -7.21 14.83
CA ASN A 47 -4.68 -8.30 14.38
C ASN A 47 -5.79 -7.80 13.45
N GLN A 48 -5.77 -6.51 13.13
CA GLN A 48 -6.77 -5.88 12.28
C GLN A 48 -6.15 -4.76 11.46
N ILE A 49 -6.83 -4.44 10.36
CA ILE A 49 -6.46 -3.35 9.46
C ILE A 49 -7.73 -2.69 8.91
N PHE A 50 -7.63 -1.42 8.54
CA PHE A 50 -8.69 -0.65 7.92
C PHE A 50 -8.18 -0.11 6.58
N VAL A 51 -8.94 -0.30 5.51
CA VAL A 51 -8.63 0.24 4.18
C VAL A 51 -9.45 1.51 3.98
N ASN A 52 -8.79 2.64 3.75
CA ASN A 52 -9.46 3.91 3.53
C ASN A 52 -9.64 4.24 2.06
N ASN A 53 -10.77 4.85 1.71
CA ASN A 53 -11.05 5.24 0.33
C ASN A 53 -10.01 6.22 -0.25
N ASN A 54 -9.44 7.08 0.60
CA ASN A 54 -8.46 8.09 0.24
C ASN A 54 -7.01 7.59 0.14
N GLY A 55 -6.78 6.27 0.07
CA GLY A 55 -5.49 5.72 -0.32
C GLY A 55 -4.50 5.44 0.81
N PHE A 56 -5.01 5.13 2.00
CA PHE A 56 -4.19 4.76 3.15
C PHE A 56 -4.80 3.62 3.98
N LEU A 57 -3.96 3.03 4.83
CA LEU A 57 -4.28 1.96 5.77
C LEU A 57 -4.02 2.44 7.20
N THR A 58 -4.92 2.11 8.13
CA THR A 58 -4.71 2.27 9.59
C THR A 58 -4.91 0.93 10.29
N PHE A 59 -4.44 0.81 11.54
CA PHE A 59 -4.48 -0.45 12.28
C PHE A 59 -5.30 -0.42 13.57
N THR A 60 -5.40 0.73 14.23
CA THR A 60 -6.10 0.86 15.52
C THR A 60 -7.59 1.14 15.34
N GLU A 61 -7.92 2.12 14.50
CA GLU A 61 -9.29 2.62 14.31
C GLU A 61 -9.47 3.14 12.87
N PRO A 62 -10.72 3.19 12.35
CA PRO A 62 -10.99 3.85 11.09
C PRO A 62 -10.71 5.35 11.21
N LEU A 63 -10.27 5.98 10.12
CA LEU A 63 -9.98 7.41 10.08
C LEU A 63 -10.79 8.07 8.97
N SER A 64 -11.58 9.08 9.32
CA SER A 64 -12.29 9.90 8.32
C SER A 64 -11.46 11.15 8.01
N ALA A 65 -10.63 11.06 6.97
CA ALA A 65 -9.76 12.15 6.55
C ALA A 65 -9.41 12.06 5.06
N TYR A 66 -9.33 13.22 4.39
CA TYR A 66 -8.96 13.34 2.98
C TYR A 66 -7.74 14.23 2.73
N ASN A 67 -7.44 15.13 3.66
CA ASN A 67 -6.24 15.95 3.60
C ASN A 67 -5.05 15.13 4.13
N PRO A 68 -3.99 14.94 3.33
CA PRO A 68 -2.88 14.08 3.70
C PRO A 68 -2.01 14.72 4.78
N ILE A 69 -1.85 14.02 5.90
CA ILE A 69 -0.97 14.39 7.02
C ILE A 69 -0.30 13.12 7.56
N LEU A 70 0.78 12.69 6.92
CA LEU A 70 1.54 11.50 7.33
C LEU A 70 2.20 11.68 8.70
N ASP A 71 2.71 12.86 9.02
CA ASP A 71 3.27 13.17 10.35
C ASP A 71 2.16 13.45 11.39
N SER A 72 1.10 12.66 11.32
CA SER A 72 0.16 12.50 12.43
C SER A 72 0.65 11.32 13.25
N ALA A 73 0.79 11.49 14.56
CA ALA A 73 1.19 10.47 15.54
C ALA A 73 0.24 9.25 15.50
N ARG A 74 0.35 8.44 14.44
CA ARG A 74 -0.53 7.32 14.10
C ARG A 74 0.25 6.28 13.32
N ASP A 75 -0.03 5.01 13.59
CA ASP A 75 0.41 3.92 12.74
C ASP A 75 -0.43 3.92 11.44
N ILE A 76 0.19 4.38 10.36
CA ILE A 76 -0.45 4.58 9.06
C ILE A 76 0.50 4.19 7.93
N ILE A 77 -0.05 3.56 6.89
CA ILE A 77 0.65 3.32 5.62
C ILE A 77 -0.18 3.99 4.52
N ALA A 78 0.39 4.97 3.84
CA ALA A 78 -0.25 5.67 2.73
C ALA A 78 0.51 5.39 1.44
N PRO A 79 0.15 4.37 0.64
CA PRO A 79 0.69 4.24 -0.71
C PRO A 79 0.43 5.51 -1.53
N LEU A 80 -0.76 6.12 -1.44
CA LEU A 80 -1.03 7.44 -2.01
C LEU A 80 -2.23 8.07 -1.29
N TRP A 81 -1.98 8.87 -0.25
CA TRP A 81 -3.05 9.58 0.44
C TRP A 81 -3.41 10.87 -0.27
N THR A 82 -4.61 10.94 -0.82
CA THR A 82 -5.20 12.15 -1.42
C THR A 82 -6.74 12.05 -1.42
N HIS A 83 -7.43 13.11 -1.83
CA HIS A 83 -8.90 13.10 -1.86
C HIS A 83 -9.43 12.35 -3.09
N LEU A 84 -9.94 11.13 -2.86
CA LEU A 84 -10.43 10.20 -3.88
C LEU A 84 -11.93 9.97 -3.74
N ASP A 85 -12.62 9.72 -4.87
CA ASP A 85 -14.08 9.55 -4.90
C ASP A 85 -14.52 8.33 -5.71
N ASN A 86 -14.26 7.14 -5.16
CA ASN A 86 -14.64 5.87 -5.79
C ASN A 86 -16.17 5.59 -5.84
N ARG A 87 -17.03 6.55 -5.45
CA ARG A 87 -18.49 6.45 -5.67
C ARG A 87 -18.87 6.69 -7.13
N ARG A 88 -17.99 7.36 -7.89
CA ARG A 88 -18.21 7.70 -9.31
C ARG A 88 -17.78 6.58 -10.24
N SER A 89 -16.66 5.94 -9.94
CA SER A 89 -16.05 4.86 -10.72
C SER A 89 -14.88 4.25 -9.95
N GLY A 90 -14.26 3.22 -10.53
CA GLY A 90 -13.10 2.54 -9.95
C GLY A 90 -13.48 1.61 -8.81
N THR A 91 -12.53 0.82 -8.36
CA THR A 91 -12.73 -0.17 -7.29
C THR A 91 -11.60 -0.08 -6.28
N ILE A 92 -11.95 -0.20 -5.00
CA ILE A 92 -10.99 -0.48 -3.94
C ILE A 92 -11.29 -1.87 -3.41
N SER A 93 -10.27 -2.72 -3.43
CA SER A 93 -10.38 -4.11 -3.02
C SER A 93 -9.23 -4.51 -2.11
N TYR A 94 -9.46 -5.52 -1.30
CA TYR A 94 -8.42 -6.10 -0.46
C TYR A 94 -8.58 -7.61 -0.32
N ARG A 95 -7.47 -8.28 0.01
CA ARG A 95 -7.46 -9.69 0.40
C ARG A 95 -6.23 -9.99 1.25
N GLU A 96 -6.39 -10.87 2.23
CA GLU A 96 -5.25 -11.55 2.82
C GLU A 96 -5.04 -12.87 2.07
N GLU A 97 -3.87 -13.00 1.45
CA GLU A 97 -3.45 -14.13 0.63
C GLU A 97 -2.56 -15.07 1.43
N THR A 98 -2.95 -16.34 1.42
CA THR A 98 -2.17 -17.44 2.00
C THR A 98 -1.90 -18.54 0.97
N SER A 99 -2.25 -18.30 -0.31
CA SER A 99 -2.04 -19.26 -1.39
C SER A 99 -0.54 -19.41 -1.71
N ASN A 100 -0.08 -20.64 -1.93
CA ASN A 100 1.33 -20.91 -2.21
C ASN A 100 1.86 -20.15 -3.43
N ALA A 101 1.02 -19.94 -4.45
CA ALA A 101 1.40 -19.22 -5.65
C ALA A 101 1.71 -17.74 -5.37
N VAL A 102 0.80 -17.03 -4.67
CA VAL A 102 0.99 -15.62 -4.32
C VAL A 102 2.14 -15.47 -3.32
N LEU A 103 2.20 -16.32 -2.29
CA LEU A 103 3.28 -16.26 -1.29
C LEU A 103 4.66 -16.52 -1.90
N ALA A 104 4.76 -17.38 -2.92
CA ALA A 104 6.01 -17.60 -3.65
C ALA A 104 6.44 -16.36 -4.45
N GLN A 105 5.49 -15.68 -5.12
CA GLN A 105 5.76 -14.44 -5.86
C GLN A 105 6.23 -13.32 -4.91
N VAL A 106 5.52 -13.12 -3.81
CA VAL A 106 5.86 -12.14 -2.77
C VAL A 106 7.24 -12.44 -2.16
N THR A 107 7.51 -13.72 -1.86
CA THR A 107 8.80 -14.15 -1.34
C THR A 107 9.94 -13.88 -2.33
N ALA A 108 9.72 -14.15 -3.62
CA ALA A 108 10.71 -13.89 -4.66
C ALA A 108 11.02 -12.39 -4.79
N ALA A 109 10.00 -11.55 -4.78
CA ALA A 109 10.16 -10.10 -4.82
C ALA A 109 10.96 -9.57 -3.61
N ILE A 110 10.62 -9.99 -2.39
CA ILE A 110 11.38 -9.59 -1.19
C ILE A 110 12.83 -10.08 -1.25
N LYS A 111 13.08 -11.30 -1.72
CA LYS A 111 14.46 -11.80 -1.89
C LYS A 111 15.24 -11.00 -2.92
N GLN A 112 14.59 -10.51 -3.97
CA GLN A 112 15.22 -9.64 -4.96
C GLN A 112 15.56 -8.27 -4.35
N TYR A 113 14.67 -7.67 -3.58
CA TYR A 113 14.84 -6.32 -3.02
C TYR A 113 15.73 -6.30 -1.78
N PHE A 114 15.72 -7.38 -0.99
CA PHE A 114 16.45 -7.53 0.26
C PHE A 114 17.21 -8.88 0.31
N PRO A 115 18.22 -9.09 -0.55
CA PRO A 115 18.89 -10.39 -0.72
C PRO A 115 19.59 -10.90 0.55
N ASN A 116 19.94 -9.99 1.46
CA ASN A 116 20.63 -10.31 2.72
C ASN A 116 19.67 -10.57 3.89
N ILE A 117 18.34 -10.54 3.67
CA ILE A 117 17.34 -10.73 4.71
C ILE A 117 16.60 -12.06 4.45
N PRO A 118 16.87 -13.11 5.25
CA PRO A 118 16.15 -14.37 5.11
C PRO A 118 14.64 -14.17 5.33
N PHE A 119 13.87 -14.52 4.30
CA PHE A 119 12.42 -14.35 4.31
C PHE A 119 11.71 -15.41 3.46
N ALA A 120 10.58 -15.86 3.98
CA ALA A 120 9.54 -16.60 3.28
C ALA A 120 8.20 -16.10 3.83
N ALA A 121 7.33 -15.60 2.96
CA ALA A 121 6.03 -15.08 3.36
C ALA A 121 5.12 -16.23 3.81
N THR A 122 4.41 -16.04 4.92
CA THR A 122 3.34 -16.93 5.36
C THR A 122 1.97 -16.26 5.25
N SER A 123 1.94 -14.95 5.05
CA SER A 123 0.76 -14.18 4.69
C SER A 123 1.16 -12.95 3.86
N ALA A 124 0.23 -12.50 3.01
CA ALA A 124 0.33 -11.23 2.31
C ALA A 124 -1.03 -10.51 2.34
N PHE A 125 -1.10 -9.32 2.94
CA PHE A 125 -2.28 -8.48 2.82
C PHE A 125 -2.12 -7.55 1.63
N VAL A 126 -3.05 -7.61 0.68
CA VAL A 126 -3.02 -6.80 -0.55
C VAL A 126 -4.22 -5.87 -0.53
N ALA A 127 -3.99 -4.57 -0.75
CA ALA A 127 -5.04 -3.60 -1.01
C ALA A 127 -4.74 -2.84 -2.29
N THR A 128 -5.76 -2.71 -3.15
CA THR A 128 -5.65 -2.11 -4.48
C THR A 128 -6.69 -1.01 -4.64
N TRP A 129 -6.27 0.16 -5.10
CA TRP A 129 -7.12 1.21 -5.61
C TRP A 129 -6.96 1.16 -7.12
N ASP A 130 -8.02 0.83 -7.83
CA ASP A 130 -8.01 0.59 -9.27
C ASP A 130 -8.91 1.59 -9.99
N SER A 131 -8.30 2.43 -10.83
CA SER A 131 -8.99 3.47 -11.61
C SER A 131 -9.92 4.35 -10.76
N VAL A 132 -9.50 4.66 -9.54
CA VAL A 132 -10.27 5.48 -8.59
C VAL A 132 -10.12 6.96 -8.95
N PRO A 133 -11.20 7.72 -9.14
CA PRO A 133 -11.09 9.11 -9.56
C PRO A 133 -10.69 10.02 -8.40
N TYR A 134 -9.96 11.09 -8.72
CA TYR A 134 -9.82 12.22 -7.81
C TYR A 134 -11.19 12.86 -7.54
N TYR A 135 -11.39 13.36 -6.33
CA TYR A 135 -12.64 14.05 -5.95
C TYR A 135 -12.96 15.25 -6.86
N ASN A 136 -11.93 16.01 -7.26
CA ASN A 136 -12.06 17.15 -8.16
C ASN A 136 -12.30 16.77 -9.64
N GLY A 137 -12.28 15.48 -10.00
CA GLY A 137 -12.44 15.00 -11.37
C GLY A 137 -11.21 15.11 -12.27
N GLY A 138 -10.01 15.39 -11.72
CA GLY A 138 -8.77 15.58 -12.47
C GLY A 138 -8.14 14.32 -13.08
N GLY A 139 -8.86 13.20 -13.15
CA GLY A 139 -8.36 11.91 -13.62
C GLY A 139 -8.54 10.80 -12.59
N VAL A 140 -7.94 9.65 -12.87
CA VAL A 140 -8.00 8.44 -12.02
C VAL A 140 -6.61 8.00 -11.58
N VAL A 141 -6.58 7.21 -10.52
CA VAL A 141 -5.36 6.63 -9.96
C VAL A 141 -5.51 5.13 -9.78
N THR A 142 -4.41 4.42 -10.07
CA THR A 142 -4.24 2.99 -9.87
C THR A 142 -2.96 2.74 -9.09
N PHE A 143 -3.07 2.14 -7.92
CA PHE A 143 -1.93 1.76 -7.08
C PHE A 143 -2.29 0.61 -6.14
N GLN A 144 -1.27 -0.08 -5.67
CA GLN A 144 -1.41 -1.26 -4.81
C GLN A 144 -0.40 -1.22 -3.67
N VAL A 145 -0.82 -1.65 -2.49
CA VAL A 145 0.06 -1.94 -1.36
C VAL A 145 -0.02 -3.42 -1.00
N VAL A 146 1.14 -4.03 -0.78
CA VAL A 146 1.29 -5.39 -0.30
C VAL A 146 2.04 -5.37 1.01
N LEU A 147 1.41 -5.85 2.07
CA LEU A 147 2.06 -6.13 3.34
C LEU A 147 2.47 -7.60 3.31
N ALA A 148 3.76 -7.86 3.16
CA ALA A 148 4.31 -9.21 3.11
C ALA A 148 4.89 -9.56 4.48
N TYR A 149 4.44 -10.64 5.11
CA TYR A 149 4.89 -10.94 6.46
C TYR A 149 4.92 -12.43 6.80
N ASN A 150 5.71 -12.71 7.83
CA ASN A 150 5.65 -13.93 8.61
C ASN A 150 5.81 -13.58 10.09
N VAL A 151 5.89 -14.60 10.95
CA VAL A 151 6.00 -14.39 12.40
C VAL A 151 7.24 -13.60 12.84
N HIS A 152 8.26 -13.45 11.99
CA HIS A 152 9.52 -12.78 12.32
C HIS A 152 9.70 -11.42 11.66
N ARG A 153 9.20 -11.25 10.43
CA ARG A 153 9.49 -10.08 9.59
C ARG A 153 8.26 -9.61 8.85
N SER A 154 8.20 -8.30 8.65
CA SER A 154 7.17 -7.62 7.87
C SER A 154 7.81 -6.66 6.89
N PHE A 155 7.19 -6.54 5.72
CA PHE A 155 7.58 -5.63 4.67
C PHE A 155 6.36 -4.91 4.11
N ILE A 156 6.58 -3.69 3.63
CA ILE A 156 5.64 -2.95 2.79
C ILE A 156 6.19 -3.00 1.37
N LEU A 157 5.36 -3.28 0.38
CA LEU A 157 5.62 -3.02 -1.02
C LEU A 157 4.52 -2.09 -1.52
N ILE A 158 4.89 -1.04 -2.23
CA ILE A 158 3.99 -0.08 -2.84
C ILE A 158 4.29 -0.11 -4.33
N ASN A 159 3.26 -0.30 -5.16
CA ASN A 159 3.37 -0.32 -6.61
C ASN A 159 2.40 0.71 -7.18
N TYR A 160 2.90 1.58 -8.04
CA TYR A 160 2.07 2.53 -8.79
C TYR A 160 1.84 2.02 -10.21
N GLY A 161 0.58 2.00 -10.62
CA GLY A 161 0.19 1.85 -12.02
C GLY A 161 -0.04 3.23 -12.64
N ASP A 162 -1.15 3.38 -13.36
CA ASP A 162 -1.52 4.68 -13.94
C ASP A 162 -2.03 5.63 -12.85
N VAL A 163 -1.28 6.70 -12.60
CA VAL A 163 -1.66 7.78 -11.69
C VAL A 163 -1.70 9.07 -12.49
N ALA A 164 -2.89 9.67 -12.65
CA ALA A 164 -3.03 10.94 -13.36
C ALA A 164 -2.38 12.08 -12.56
N GLU A 165 -1.82 13.09 -13.25
CA GLU A 165 -1.36 14.32 -12.62
C GLU A 165 -2.50 15.04 -11.88
N THR A 166 -2.15 15.73 -10.80
CA THR A 166 -3.14 16.43 -9.97
C THR A 166 -2.56 17.67 -9.30
N GLY A 167 -3.41 18.67 -9.11
CA GLY A 167 -3.14 19.80 -8.23
C GLY A 167 -3.64 19.60 -6.80
N GLN A 168 -4.29 18.47 -6.50
CA GLN A 168 -4.68 18.14 -5.12
C GLN A 168 -3.44 17.84 -4.27
N PRO A 169 -3.45 18.18 -2.97
CA PRO A 169 -2.40 17.72 -2.08
C PRO A 169 -2.42 16.19 -1.99
N TRP A 170 -1.22 15.60 -1.98
CA TRP A 170 -1.03 14.17 -1.79
C TRP A 170 0.23 13.91 -0.98
N GLN A 171 0.28 12.78 -0.29
CA GLN A 171 1.50 12.26 0.34
C GLN A 171 1.56 10.74 0.17
N ALA A 172 2.77 10.20 0.10
CA ALA A 172 3.00 8.75 0.04
C ALA A 172 4.12 8.35 1.00
N GLY A 173 3.96 7.22 1.69
CA GLY A 173 4.89 6.78 2.74
C GLY A 173 4.20 6.10 3.91
N TYR A 174 4.78 6.23 5.10
CA TYR A 174 4.25 5.67 6.34
C TYR A 174 4.72 6.46 7.56
N ASN A 175 3.98 6.32 8.67
CA ASN A 175 4.38 6.87 9.97
C ASN A 175 4.01 5.91 11.11
N THR A 176 4.67 6.05 12.26
CA THR A 176 4.29 5.37 13.50
C THR A 176 3.64 6.31 14.51
N VAL A 177 2.91 5.74 15.47
CA VAL A 177 2.21 6.49 16.52
C VAL A 177 3.12 7.37 17.37
N ASP A 178 4.39 7.01 17.50
CA ASP A 178 5.42 7.78 18.21
C ASP A 178 6.34 8.57 17.26
N SER A 179 6.04 8.56 15.96
CA SER A 179 6.89 9.08 14.88
C SER A 179 8.36 8.59 14.94
N ALA A 180 8.65 7.50 15.67
CA ALA A 180 10.01 6.95 15.79
C ALA A 180 10.50 6.33 14.47
N SER A 181 9.56 5.80 13.67
CA SER A 181 9.79 5.29 12.33
C SER A 181 8.80 5.90 11.36
N SER A 182 9.31 6.74 10.47
CA SER A 182 8.51 7.41 9.44
C SER A 182 9.32 7.52 8.15
N PHE A 183 8.60 7.56 7.04
CA PHE A 183 9.18 7.84 5.73
C PHE A 183 8.13 8.53 4.86
N THR A 184 8.52 9.64 4.23
CA THR A 184 7.74 10.26 3.15
C THR A 184 8.51 10.09 1.86
N ILE A 185 7.85 9.58 0.82
CA ILE A 185 8.44 9.44 -0.50
C ILE A 185 8.75 10.85 -1.04
N PRO A 186 10.03 11.14 -1.36
CA PRO A 186 10.46 12.48 -1.76
C PRO A 186 10.17 12.71 -3.25
N ALA A 187 8.90 12.90 -3.59
CA ALA A 187 8.47 13.25 -4.94
C ALA A 187 7.56 14.48 -4.89
N ALA A 188 7.87 15.49 -5.71
CA ALA A 188 7.12 16.74 -5.77
C ALA A 188 5.88 16.64 -6.68
N HIS A 189 5.95 15.81 -7.72
CA HIS A 189 4.88 15.62 -8.70
C HIS A 189 4.72 14.14 -9.09
N ILE A 190 3.59 13.80 -9.69
CA ILE A 190 3.26 12.42 -10.07
C ILE A 190 4.29 11.79 -11.03
N PRO A 191 4.85 12.47 -12.05
CA PRO A 191 5.90 11.88 -12.89
C PRO A 191 7.16 11.47 -12.11
N GLU A 192 7.51 12.23 -11.06
CA GLU A 192 8.63 11.89 -10.18
C GLU A 192 8.29 10.68 -9.29
N LEU A 193 7.06 10.60 -8.79
CA LEU A 193 6.56 9.44 -8.05
C LEU A 193 6.64 8.16 -8.89
N LEU A 194 6.23 8.24 -10.16
CA LEU A 194 6.20 7.09 -11.09
C LEU A 194 7.59 6.72 -11.63
N SER A 195 8.58 7.60 -11.55
CA SER A 195 9.95 7.32 -12.00
C SER A 195 10.93 6.96 -10.87
N SER A 196 10.54 7.17 -9.61
CA SER A 196 11.39 6.96 -8.44
C SER A 196 11.19 5.60 -7.77
N SER A 197 12.19 5.16 -7.00
CA SER A 197 12.22 3.89 -6.27
C SER A 197 13.35 3.88 -5.24
N ASN A 198 13.21 3.10 -4.16
CA ASN A 198 14.31 2.78 -3.24
C ASN A 198 14.90 1.37 -3.43
N ILE A 199 14.42 0.62 -4.43
CA ILE A 199 14.79 -0.78 -4.70
C ILE A 199 15.20 -1.01 -6.17
N ASN A 200 15.44 0.07 -6.92
CA ASN A 200 15.76 0.05 -8.35
C ASN A 200 14.71 -0.66 -9.22
N VAL A 201 13.44 -0.60 -8.81
CA VAL A 201 12.29 -1.03 -9.61
C VAL A 201 11.38 0.18 -9.77
N THR A 202 11.32 0.72 -10.99
CA THR A 202 10.54 1.91 -11.33
C THR A 202 9.11 1.80 -10.79
N ALA A 203 8.58 2.91 -10.26
CA ALA A 203 7.24 2.99 -9.68
C ALA A 203 6.99 2.05 -8.49
N CYS A 204 8.04 1.49 -7.87
CA CYS A 204 7.93 0.58 -6.75
C CYS A 204 8.79 1.03 -5.56
N TRP A 205 8.20 0.97 -4.37
CA TRP A 205 8.87 1.27 -3.10
C TRP A 205 8.70 0.09 -2.16
N SER A 206 9.76 -0.29 -1.43
CA SER A 206 9.64 -1.34 -0.44
C SER A 206 10.44 -1.07 0.84
N PHE A 207 9.87 -1.44 1.98
CA PHE A 207 10.44 -1.15 3.29
C PHE A 207 10.40 -2.39 4.18
N HIS A 208 11.51 -2.68 4.86
CA HIS A 208 11.59 -3.68 5.92
C HIS A 208 11.25 -3.02 7.27
N LEU A 209 10.30 -3.59 8.00
CA LEU A 209 9.73 -2.98 9.21
C LEU A 209 10.41 -3.48 10.49
N THR A 210 11.65 -3.06 10.70
CA THR A 210 12.38 -3.35 11.95
C THR A 210 12.29 -2.21 12.93
N THR A 211 12.24 -2.54 14.22
CA THR A 211 12.54 -1.56 15.27
C THR A 211 13.96 -1.03 15.06
N LYS A 212 14.14 0.28 15.22
CA LYS A 212 15.48 0.88 15.27
C LYS A 212 16.25 0.39 16.50
#